data_AF-A0A7C6AKV6-F1
#
_entry.id   AF-A0A7C6AKV6-F1
#
_cell.length_a   1.000
_cell.length_b   1.000
_cell.length_c   1.000
_cell.angle_alpha   90.00
_cell.angle_beta   90.00
_cell.angle_gamma   90.00
#
_symmetry.space_group_name_H-M   'P 1'
#
loop_
_entity.id
_entity.type
_entity.pdbx_description
1 polymer ?
#
loop_
_entity_poly.entity_id
_entity_poly.type
_entity_poly.pdbx_seq_one_letter_code
_entity_poly.pdbx_strand_id
1 'polypeptide(L)'
;MTSYPKYKKPRVLNCLTVFFLFVLLFILVVGSTSCRKAKKEEALTNQSQKSAQDIAPETTYTSKAHPSEDKAVEQESKAGQDYIETTFKRLRNAFMALEDAIQRIPRESFDPEAIIQKIGGDSIQLFEWVRDETFPIPYQGSLRGPVGVLMDRKGNSLDRSLLLCELLLRTGQKARLATRYLSENEMTQLRKSPGTEAGAENSGSRPKAFQLNQDLINFYTQNYGLDQKYLVQTISQAQMNEEKKIQELRNQHKELATEILSLVNKQAKNKPGGKEGPSDEAWRHHWWVQWEKEGQWIDLDPSLPGARPGQSFGQPEKTLAPEELDETLFHTVKIRLVAEQFAAGNLKEKLIFEHTLVPSQLLGKQIVLRHLPLNWFKVEDFLMAQNPEAFFKEAVAKQTEWQAVLEIDGQTVKKAYVGAAGTVSDKPSQKARPKKRAPSGPAGLFSGLVGEKEEAEEEKIKKETSVASTELTAEWIEFEIYSPGQQRHVERREIFDFIGPAMRRGGNLKNWKLTEKQKLERAFKIIGVTEILPLACGLTSEFIQELAATYLLLHRDVYLNLVENYGTW
;
A
#
# COMPACT_ATOMS: atom_id res chain seq x y z
N MET A 1 45.64 -19.92 20.31
CA MET A 1 46.12 -18.52 20.29
C MET A 1 45.57 -17.84 19.04
N THR A 2 44.52 -17.04 19.20
CA THR A 2 44.23 -15.75 18.52
C THR A 2 42.85 -15.32 19.00
N SER A 3 42.86 -14.46 20.01
CA SER A 3 41.72 -13.84 20.66
C SER A 3 41.11 -12.78 19.75
N TYR A 4 39.83 -12.91 19.39
CA TYR A 4 39.03 -11.79 18.86
C TYR A 4 38.19 -11.18 19.99
N PRO A 5 38.11 -9.83 20.08
CA PRO A 5 37.50 -9.15 21.20
C PRO A 5 35.96 -9.22 21.13
N LYS A 6 35.35 -9.52 22.28
CA LYS A 6 33.92 -9.36 22.54
C LYS A 6 33.55 -7.88 22.45
N TYR A 7 33.14 -7.40 21.27
CA TYR A 7 32.35 -6.17 21.18
C TYR A 7 30.87 -6.53 21.36
N LYS A 8 30.32 -6.20 22.53
CA LYS A 8 28.87 -6.09 22.73
C LYS A 8 28.36 -4.99 21.78
N LYS A 9 27.77 -5.36 20.65
CA LYS A 9 27.05 -4.42 19.77
C LYS A 9 25.73 -4.01 20.44
N PRO A 10 25.38 -2.72 20.50
CA PRO A 10 24.08 -2.29 20.98
C PRO A 10 23.01 -2.64 19.93
N ARG A 11 22.15 -3.61 20.26
CA ARG A 11 21.01 -4.08 19.43
C ARG A 11 20.02 -2.97 18.99
N VAL A 12 20.12 -1.76 19.55
CA VAL A 12 19.20 -0.64 19.31
C VAL A 12 19.60 0.22 18.09
N LEU A 13 20.83 0.08 17.57
CA LEU A 13 21.33 0.93 16.47
C LEU A 13 20.80 0.53 15.08
N ASN A 14 20.28 -0.70 14.92
CA ASN A 14 20.00 -1.29 13.61
C ASN A 14 18.69 -0.80 12.96
N CYS A 15 17.61 -0.58 13.72
CA CYS A 15 16.35 -0.06 13.17
C CYS A 15 16.39 1.46 12.90
N LEU A 16 17.27 2.20 13.57
CA LEU A 16 17.42 3.65 13.39
C LEU A 16 18.08 4.00 12.03
N THR A 17 19.03 3.17 11.62
CA THR A 17 19.82 3.29 10.38
C THR A 17 18.94 3.29 9.11
N VAL A 18 17.86 2.49 9.07
CA VAL A 18 17.02 2.32 7.87
C VAL A 18 16.00 3.45 7.70
N PHE A 19 15.33 3.84 8.79
CA PHE A 19 14.40 4.98 8.79
C PHE A 19 15.08 6.29 8.35
N PHE A 20 16.35 6.45 8.74
CA PHE A 20 17.17 7.60 8.38
C PHE A 20 17.38 7.75 6.86
N LEU A 21 17.64 6.64 6.17
CA LEU A 21 17.87 6.65 4.72
C LEU A 21 16.58 6.86 3.92
N PHE A 22 15.47 6.32 4.43
CA PHE A 22 14.13 6.55 3.87
C PHE A 22 13.75 8.04 3.86
N VAL A 23 13.99 8.72 4.98
CA VAL A 23 13.75 10.17 5.14
C VAL A 23 14.67 11.01 4.25
N LEU A 24 15.97 10.66 4.22
CA LEU A 24 16.94 11.38 3.40
C LEU A 24 16.59 11.28 1.91
N LEU A 25 16.18 10.10 1.45
CA LEU A 25 15.81 9.87 0.05
C LEU A 25 14.49 10.57 -0.31
N PHE A 26 13.48 10.51 0.57
CA PHE A 26 12.20 11.18 0.36
C PHE A 26 12.36 12.72 0.28
N ILE A 27 13.22 13.30 1.12
CA ILE A 27 13.46 14.76 1.13
C ILE A 27 14.38 15.20 -0.01
N LEU A 28 15.38 14.39 -0.41
CA LEU A 28 16.19 14.68 -1.60
C LEU A 28 15.33 14.72 -2.88
N VAL A 29 14.30 13.87 -2.97
CA VAL A 29 13.37 13.82 -4.11
C VAL A 29 12.34 14.96 -4.07
N VAL A 30 11.73 15.26 -2.91
CA VAL A 30 10.63 16.23 -2.78
C VAL A 30 11.12 17.68 -2.55
N GLY A 31 12.28 17.87 -1.92
CA GLY A 31 12.86 19.18 -1.58
C GLY A 31 13.30 20.03 -2.79
N SER A 32 13.38 19.42 -3.97
CA SER A 32 13.69 20.08 -5.25
C SER A 32 12.69 21.18 -5.65
N THR A 33 11.45 21.12 -5.14
CA THR A 33 10.39 22.10 -5.46
C THR A 33 10.35 23.31 -4.53
N SER A 34 10.87 23.20 -3.30
CA SER A 34 10.73 24.22 -2.25
C SER A 34 11.75 25.36 -2.36
N CYS A 35 12.97 25.09 -2.86
CA CYS A 35 14.02 26.11 -3.01
C CYS A 35 13.68 27.22 -4.03
N ARG A 36 12.74 26.99 -4.96
CA ARG A 36 12.27 28.04 -5.89
C ARG A 36 11.33 29.07 -5.23
N LYS A 37 10.63 28.72 -4.15
CA LYS A 37 9.70 29.65 -3.46
C LYS A 37 10.45 30.66 -2.60
N ALA A 38 11.46 30.20 -1.85
CA ALA A 38 12.26 31.05 -0.97
C ALA A 38 13.07 32.11 -1.74
N LYS A 39 13.71 31.74 -2.86
CA LYS A 39 14.47 32.69 -3.69
C LYS A 39 13.60 33.76 -4.38
N LYS A 40 12.32 33.46 -4.65
CA LYS A 40 11.41 34.40 -5.33
C LYS A 40 10.85 35.44 -4.36
N GLU A 41 10.62 35.07 -3.11
CA GLU A 41 10.16 35.99 -2.06
C GLU A 41 11.29 36.95 -1.61
N GLU A 42 12.53 36.48 -1.50
CA GLU A 42 13.69 37.31 -1.12
C GLU A 42 14.08 38.35 -2.18
N ALA A 43 13.84 38.06 -3.47
CA ALA A 43 14.08 38.98 -4.57
C ALA A 43 13.03 40.12 -4.64
N LEU A 44 11.79 39.85 -4.21
CA LEU A 44 10.70 40.82 -4.22
C LEU A 44 10.79 41.82 -3.06
N THR A 45 11.30 41.41 -1.88
CA THR A 45 11.48 42.31 -0.73
C THR A 45 12.64 43.30 -0.93
N ASN A 46 13.72 42.89 -1.58
CA ASN A 46 14.90 43.75 -1.80
C ASN A 46 14.71 44.81 -2.90
N GLN A 47 13.71 44.66 -3.79
CA GLN A 47 13.41 45.66 -4.82
C GLN A 47 12.58 46.84 -4.28
N SER A 48 11.85 46.65 -3.18
CA SER A 48 10.97 47.66 -2.57
C SER A 48 11.69 48.65 -1.64
N GLN A 49 12.95 48.41 -1.26
CA GLN A 49 13.66 49.25 -0.29
C GLN A 49 14.67 50.25 -0.90
N LYS A 50 14.80 50.31 -2.23
CA LYS A 50 15.74 51.24 -2.91
C LYS A 50 15.09 52.46 -3.58
N SER A 51 13.79 52.69 -3.41
CA SER A 51 13.07 53.83 -4.00
C SER A 51 12.54 54.79 -2.94
N ALA A 52 13.43 55.47 -2.22
CA ALA A 52 13.12 56.71 -1.50
C ALA A 52 14.41 57.42 -1.05
N GLN A 53 14.89 58.39 -1.84
CA GLN A 53 15.41 59.71 -1.39
C GLN A 53 16.14 60.46 -2.54
N ASP A 54 15.48 61.54 -2.96
CA ASP A 54 15.95 62.89 -3.30
C ASP A 54 16.93 63.22 -4.47
N ILE A 55 16.36 63.97 -5.43
CA ILE A 55 16.72 65.29 -6.01
C ILE A 55 18.10 65.49 -6.73
N ALA A 56 18.01 66.02 -7.97
CA ALA A 56 19.03 66.30 -9.00
C ALA A 56 19.93 67.55 -8.74
N PRO A 57 20.80 68.07 -9.66
CA PRO A 57 21.25 67.59 -11.00
C PRO A 57 22.78 67.71 -11.29
N GLU A 58 23.18 67.27 -12.50
CA GLU A 58 24.41 67.55 -13.27
C GLU A 58 25.79 67.07 -12.75
N THR A 59 26.42 66.17 -13.50
CA THR A 59 27.63 66.44 -14.33
C THR A 59 28.40 65.14 -14.67
N THR A 60 28.91 65.11 -15.91
CA THR A 60 30.07 64.35 -16.41
C THR A 60 30.00 62.81 -16.50
N TYR A 61 29.95 62.36 -17.76
CA TYR A 61 30.41 61.03 -18.21
C TYR A 61 31.78 60.67 -17.61
N THR A 62 31.83 59.61 -16.80
CA THR A 62 33.03 58.76 -16.69
C THR A 62 32.61 57.29 -16.71
N SER A 63 32.98 56.61 -17.79
CA SER A 63 32.86 55.17 -17.96
C SER A 63 33.71 54.46 -16.91
N LYS A 64 33.07 53.83 -15.92
CA LYS A 64 33.65 52.70 -15.18
C LYS A 64 32.99 51.42 -15.68
N ALA A 65 33.81 50.54 -16.24
CA ALA A 65 33.41 49.26 -16.80
C ALA A 65 32.65 48.41 -15.76
N HIS A 66 31.41 48.05 -16.08
CA HIS A 66 30.69 46.96 -15.42
C HIS A 66 31.34 45.62 -15.83
N PRO A 67 31.47 44.63 -14.93
CA PRO A 67 31.81 43.27 -15.33
C PRO A 67 30.72 42.74 -16.26
N SER A 68 31.13 42.24 -17.42
CA SER A 68 30.27 41.71 -18.49
C SER A 68 29.24 40.69 -17.98
N GLU A 69 27.96 40.88 -18.34
CA GLU A 69 26.83 39.97 -18.08
C GLU A 69 27.14 38.51 -18.47
N ASP A 70 27.98 38.29 -19.49
CA ASP A 70 28.43 36.96 -19.91
C ASP A 70 29.12 36.15 -18.80
N LYS A 71 29.88 36.80 -17.90
CA LYS A 71 30.54 36.12 -16.77
C LYS A 71 29.55 35.71 -15.69
N ALA A 72 28.46 36.47 -15.52
CA ALA A 72 27.41 36.15 -14.55
C ALA A 72 26.56 34.96 -15.04
N VAL A 73 26.22 34.93 -16.33
CA VAL A 73 25.51 33.81 -16.96
C VAL A 73 26.35 32.53 -16.97
N GLU A 74 27.66 32.63 -17.26
CA GLU A 74 28.58 31.49 -17.23
C GLU A 74 28.78 30.95 -15.79
N GLN A 75 28.84 31.83 -14.78
CA GLN A 75 28.91 31.44 -13.37
C GLN A 75 27.62 30.80 -12.86
N GLU A 76 26.44 31.30 -13.24
CA GLU A 76 25.15 30.69 -12.89
C GLU A 76 24.97 29.31 -13.53
N SER A 77 25.38 29.14 -14.79
CA SER A 77 25.36 27.84 -15.49
C SER A 77 26.29 26.83 -14.82
N LYS A 78 27.51 27.24 -14.44
CA LYS A 78 28.47 26.37 -13.74
C LYS A 78 28.00 25.99 -12.34
N ALA A 79 27.40 26.93 -11.60
CA ALA A 79 26.83 26.68 -10.29
C ALA A 79 25.62 25.71 -10.36
N GLY A 80 24.83 25.79 -11.43
CA GLY A 80 23.74 24.84 -11.70
C GLY A 80 24.24 23.42 -11.99
N GLN A 81 25.29 23.28 -12.79
CA GLN A 81 25.91 21.98 -13.09
C GLN A 81 26.58 21.34 -11.87
N ASP A 82 27.34 22.12 -11.09
CA ASP A 82 27.98 21.67 -9.85
C ASP A 82 26.95 21.22 -8.79
N TYR A 83 25.79 21.89 -8.74
CA TYR A 83 24.68 21.47 -7.90
C TYR A 83 24.08 20.12 -8.33
N ILE A 84 23.87 19.89 -9.63
CA ILE A 84 23.32 18.63 -10.15
C ILE A 84 24.29 17.48 -9.89
N GLU A 85 25.58 17.66 -10.20
CA GLU A 85 26.60 16.64 -9.98
C GLU A 85 26.74 16.28 -8.49
N THR A 86 26.75 17.30 -7.62
CA THR A 86 26.77 17.10 -6.17
C THR A 86 25.52 16.38 -5.67
N THR A 87 24.34 16.71 -6.18
CA THR A 87 23.07 16.08 -5.81
C THR A 87 23.02 14.62 -6.26
N PHE A 88 23.45 14.35 -7.49
CA PHE A 88 23.51 13.00 -8.04
C PHE A 88 24.47 12.10 -7.24
N LYS A 89 25.66 12.61 -6.90
CA LYS A 89 26.62 11.90 -6.03
C LYS A 89 26.03 11.59 -4.66
N ARG A 90 25.35 12.55 -4.03
CA ARG A 90 24.68 12.36 -2.73
C ARG A 90 23.59 11.30 -2.81
N LEU A 91 22.76 11.33 -3.86
CA LEU A 91 21.67 10.38 -4.05
C LEU A 91 22.20 8.96 -4.25
N ARG A 92 23.26 8.78 -5.06
CA ARG A 92 23.93 7.49 -5.23
C ARG A 92 24.48 6.96 -3.90
N ASN A 93 25.17 7.80 -3.13
CA ASN A 93 25.71 7.42 -1.84
C ASN A 93 24.59 7.05 -0.83
N ALA A 94 23.45 7.74 -0.89
CA ALA A 94 22.28 7.40 -0.08
C ALA A 94 21.69 6.03 -0.44
N PHE A 95 21.62 5.68 -1.73
CA PHE A 95 21.19 4.34 -2.15
C PHE A 95 22.16 3.24 -1.71
N MET A 96 23.48 3.47 -1.80
CA MET A 96 24.47 2.52 -1.27
C MET A 96 24.30 2.30 0.24
N ALA A 97 24.08 3.39 0.98
CA ALA A 97 23.80 3.29 2.40
C ALA A 97 22.48 2.56 2.69
N LEU A 98 21.44 2.73 1.86
CA LEU A 98 20.16 2.01 1.96
C LEU A 98 20.30 0.52 1.72
N GLU A 99 21.11 0.11 0.75
CA GLU A 99 21.44 -1.30 0.48
C GLU A 99 22.13 -1.97 1.68
N ASP A 100 23.05 -1.26 2.34
CA ASP A 100 23.70 -1.80 3.54
C ASP A 100 22.76 -1.80 4.76
N ALA A 101 21.87 -0.82 4.84
CA ALA A 101 20.94 -0.67 5.95
C ALA A 101 19.86 -1.76 5.94
N ILE A 102 19.28 -2.06 4.77
CA ILE A 102 18.22 -3.07 4.63
C ILE A 102 18.71 -4.46 5.08
N GLN A 103 19.98 -4.81 4.83
CA GLN A 103 20.57 -6.07 5.27
C GLN A 103 20.75 -6.20 6.80
N ARG A 104 20.61 -5.10 7.54
CA ARG A 104 20.79 -5.06 9.00
C ARG A 104 19.48 -5.01 9.77
N ILE A 105 18.34 -4.94 9.07
CA ILE A 105 17.02 -4.95 9.70
C ILE A 105 16.83 -6.30 10.40
N PRO A 106 16.53 -6.31 11.71
CA PRO A 106 16.16 -7.54 12.40
C PRO A 106 14.88 -8.12 11.80
N ARG A 107 14.96 -9.31 11.21
CA ARG A 107 13.84 -9.94 10.51
C ARG A 107 13.00 -10.86 11.39
N GLU A 108 13.38 -11.07 12.66
CA GLU A 108 12.71 -11.99 13.59
C GLU A 108 11.24 -11.59 13.89
N SER A 109 10.83 -10.40 13.50
CA SER A 109 9.45 -9.92 13.70
C SER A 109 8.54 -10.19 12.50
N PHE A 110 9.04 -10.72 11.39
CA PHE A 110 8.21 -10.96 10.19
C PHE A 110 8.72 -12.09 9.27
N ASP A 111 9.90 -12.65 9.52
CA ASP A 111 10.48 -13.75 8.75
C ASP A 111 10.63 -15.02 9.62
N PRO A 112 9.87 -16.09 9.33
CA PRO A 112 10.02 -17.38 10.02
C PRO A 112 11.44 -17.96 9.93
N GLU A 113 12.18 -17.70 8.85
CA GLU A 113 13.54 -18.19 8.71
C GLU A 113 14.50 -17.51 9.70
N ALA A 114 14.31 -16.20 9.94
CA ALA A 114 15.09 -15.46 10.92
C ALA A 114 14.87 -15.98 12.37
N ILE A 115 13.68 -16.53 12.65
CA ILE A 115 13.41 -17.23 13.92
C ILE A 115 14.22 -18.52 14.03
N ILE A 116 14.22 -19.34 12.99
CA ILE A 116 14.98 -20.60 12.94
C ILE A 116 16.48 -20.31 13.09
N GLN A 117 17.01 -19.30 12.41
CA GLN A 117 18.42 -18.91 12.50
C GLN A 117 18.82 -18.45 13.91
N LYS A 118 17.89 -17.80 14.64
CA LYS A 118 18.14 -17.30 15.99
C LYS A 118 18.05 -18.36 17.06
N ILE A 119 17.07 -19.26 16.96
CA ILE A 119 16.76 -20.26 17.99
C ILE A 119 17.49 -21.58 17.72
N GLY A 120 17.58 -21.97 16.45
CA GLY A 120 18.02 -23.29 16.00
C GLY A 120 16.85 -24.12 15.46
N GLY A 121 17.19 -25.27 14.88
CA GLY A 121 16.23 -26.17 14.24
C GLY A 121 15.60 -27.23 15.16
N ASP A 122 15.80 -27.14 16.48
CA ASP A 122 15.25 -28.09 17.43
C ASP A 122 13.73 -27.90 17.60
N SER A 123 12.95 -28.97 17.37
CA SER A 123 11.49 -28.93 17.39
C SER A 123 10.90 -28.47 18.72
N ILE A 124 11.55 -28.84 19.84
CA ILE A 124 11.07 -28.49 21.18
C ILE A 124 11.33 -27.01 21.45
N GLN A 125 12.51 -26.50 21.11
CA GLN A 125 12.82 -25.08 21.27
C GLN A 125 11.91 -24.18 20.42
N LEU A 126 11.60 -24.58 19.18
CA LEU A 126 10.64 -23.87 18.33
C LEU A 126 9.23 -23.87 18.94
N PHE A 127 8.80 -25.02 19.46
CA PHE A 127 7.53 -25.13 20.18
C PHE A 127 7.48 -24.23 21.42
N GLU A 128 8.49 -24.29 22.29
CA GLU A 128 8.58 -23.46 23.49
C GLU A 128 8.59 -21.97 23.13
N TRP A 129 9.29 -21.58 22.07
CA TRP A 129 9.29 -20.20 21.60
C TRP A 129 7.92 -19.74 21.11
N VAL A 130 7.21 -20.52 20.30
CA VAL A 130 5.84 -20.12 19.88
C VAL A 130 4.90 -20.06 21.09
N ARG A 131 5.01 -21.02 22.01
CA ARG A 131 4.21 -21.05 23.26
C ARG A 131 4.44 -19.80 24.11
N ASP A 132 5.69 -19.38 24.28
CA ASP A 132 6.08 -18.38 25.27
C ASP A 132 6.21 -16.96 24.70
N GLU A 133 6.49 -16.80 23.41
CA GLU A 133 6.74 -15.51 22.74
C GLU A 133 5.58 -15.05 21.86
N THR A 134 4.43 -15.73 21.94
CA THR A 134 3.17 -15.33 21.29
C THR A 134 1.99 -15.47 22.25
N PHE A 135 0.99 -14.61 22.08
CA PHE A 135 -0.15 -14.46 22.99
C PHE A 135 -1.46 -14.91 22.35
N PRO A 136 -2.28 -15.72 23.05
CA PRO A 136 -3.58 -16.13 22.58
C PRO A 136 -4.57 -14.96 22.55
N ILE A 137 -5.23 -14.76 21.41
CA ILE A 137 -6.38 -13.84 21.27
C ILE A 137 -7.54 -14.54 20.54
N PRO A 138 -8.80 -14.30 20.95
CA PRO A 138 -9.92 -15.05 20.42
C PRO A 138 -10.51 -14.47 19.12
N TYR A 139 -10.52 -15.30 18.10
CA TYR A 139 -11.35 -15.20 16.89
C TYR A 139 -11.39 -16.59 16.23
N GLN A 140 -12.40 -16.85 15.41
CA GLN A 140 -12.49 -18.12 14.66
C GLN A 140 -11.71 -18.02 13.35
N GLY A 141 -11.11 -19.14 12.93
CA GLY A 141 -10.38 -19.24 11.66
C GLY A 141 -9.04 -18.50 11.60
N SER A 142 -8.37 -18.55 10.46
CA SER A 142 -7.09 -17.90 10.22
C SER A 142 -7.31 -16.47 9.68
N LEU A 143 -6.79 -15.49 10.41
CA LEU A 143 -6.79 -14.07 9.99
C LEU A 143 -5.37 -13.58 9.77
N ARG A 144 -4.48 -13.86 10.73
CA ARG A 144 -3.10 -13.35 10.74
C ARG A 144 -2.16 -14.22 9.94
N GLY A 145 -2.38 -15.53 9.96
CA GLY A 145 -1.41 -16.51 9.48
C GLY A 145 -0.07 -16.45 10.24
N PRO A 146 0.91 -17.26 9.82
CA PRO A 146 2.22 -17.36 10.46
C PRO A 146 2.95 -16.02 10.61
N VAL A 147 3.06 -15.27 9.51
CA VAL A 147 3.78 -14.00 9.47
C VAL A 147 3.07 -12.93 10.31
N GLY A 148 1.73 -12.87 10.27
CA GLY A 148 0.99 -11.90 11.09
C GLY A 148 1.15 -12.13 12.59
N VAL A 149 1.24 -13.40 13.03
CA VAL A 149 1.55 -13.75 14.43
C VAL A 149 2.97 -13.31 14.80
N LEU A 150 3.95 -13.45 13.92
CA LEU A 150 5.31 -12.95 14.18
C LEU A 150 5.35 -11.43 14.39
N MET A 151 4.51 -10.69 13.65
CA MET A 151 4.49 -9.24 13.69
C MET A 151 3.94 -8.68 15.00
N ASP A 152 2.71 -9.00 15.37
CA ASP A 152 2.08 -8.42 16.58
C ASP A 152 2.18 -9.31 17.82
N ARG A 153 2.81 -10.49 17.68
CA ARG A 153 2.94 -11.53 18.72
C ARG A 153 1.61 -12.05 19.22
N LYS A 154 0.53 -11.92 18.45
CA LYS A 154 -0.80 -12.34 18.86
C LYS A 154 -1.39 -13.29 17.82
N GLY A 155 -2.16 -14.27 18.25
CA GLY A 155 -2.87 -15.17 17.35
C GLY A 155 -3.92 -16.00 18.09
N ASN A 156 -4.93 -16.49 17.37
CA ASN A 156 -5.76 -17.55 17.92
C ASN A 156 -5.00 -18.90 17.91
N SER A 157 -5.64 -19.96 18.38
CA SER A 157 -5.04 -21.30 18.39
C SER A 157 -4.62 -21.76 16.98
N LEU A 158 -5.41 -21.47 15.94
CA LEU A 158 -5.10 -21.86 14.56
C LEU A 158 -3.90 -21.10 14.00
N ASP A 159 -3.87 -19.76 14.06
CA ASP A 159 -2.78 -18.95 13.53
C ASP A 159 -1.45 -19.23 14.25
N ARG A 160 -1.48 -19.47 15.57
CA ARG A 160 -0.29 -19.87 16.35
C ARG A 160 0.18 -21.29 15.99
N SER A 161 -0.75 -22.21 15.73
CA SER A 161 -0.43 -23.57 15.29
C SER A 161 0.12 -23.58 13.87
N LEU A 162 -0.39 -22.74 12.98
CA LEU A 162 0.14 -22.53 11.63
C LEU A 162 1.58 -22.01 11.68
N LEU A 163 1.87 -21.03 12.55
CA LEU A 163 3.25 -20.57 12.76
C LEU A 163 4.18 -21.71 13.22
N LEU A 164 3.78 -22.46 14.24
CA LEU A 164 4.59 -23.58 14.74
C LEU A 164 4.78 -24.66 13.67
N CYS A 165 3.72 -25.00 12.93
CA CYS A 165 3.78 -25.98 11.86
C CYS A 165 4.75 -25.51 10.75
N GLU A 166 4.68 -24.25 10.34
CA GLU A 166 5.59 -23.69 9.35
C GLU A 166 7.06 -23.73 9.81
N LEU A 167 7.34 -23.37 11.06
CA LEU A 167 8.71 -23.43 11.61
C LEU A 167 9.25 -24.87 11.60
N LEU A 168 8.44 -25.86 11.96
CA LEU A 168 8.84 -27.27 11.96
C LEU A 168 9.04 -27.82 10.53
N LEU A 169 8.13 -27.49 9.60
CA LEU A 169 8.24 -27.95 8.21
C LEU A 169 9.49 -27.38 7.53
N ARG A 170 9.84 -26.12 7.79
CA ARG A 170 11.06 -25.48 7.25
C ARG A 170 12.36 -26.13 7.76
N THR A 171 12.35 -26.73 8.94
CA THR A 171 13.51 -27.48 9.47
C THR A 171 13.54 -28.95 9.02
N GLY A 172 12.68 -29.32 8.07
CA GLY A 172 12.59 -30.67 7.51
C GLY A 172 11.85 -31.66 8.41
N GLN A 173 11.22 -31.20 9.48
CA GLN A 173 10.38 -32.04 10.34
C GLN A 173 9.03 -32.27 9.68
N LYS A 174 8.39 -33.39 9.99
CA LYS A 174 7.00 -33.61 9.59
C LYS A 174 6.08 -33.10 10.70
N ALA A 175 5.19 -32.19 10.34
CA ALA A 175 4.21 -31.61 11.24
C ALA A 175 2.84 -31.56 10.55
N ARG A 176 1.78 -31.67 11.35
CA ARG A 176 0.39 -31.52 10.90
C ARG A 176 -0.42 -30.78 11.96
N LEU A 177 -1.54 -30.20 11.55
CA LEU A 177 -2.51 -29.60 12.46
C LEU A 177 -3.40 -30.66 13.09
N ALA A 178 -3.78 -30.42 14.32
CA ALA A 178 -4.74 -31.20 15.09
C ALA A 178 -5.80 -30.26 15.66
N THR A 179 -7.05 -30.70 15.69
CA THR A 179 -8.17 -29.87 16.15
C THR A 179 -9.22 -30.66 16.92
N ARG A 180 -9.94 -29.96 17.79
CA ARG A 180 -11.13 -30.43 18.50
C ARG A 180 -11.98 -29.26 18.99
N TYR A 181 -13.20 -29.56 19.41
CA TYR A 181 -14.02 -28.62 20.17
C TYR A 181 -13.81 -28.78 21.68
N LEU A 182 -13.52 -27.67 22.37
CA LEU A 182 -13.38 -27.63 23.82
C LEU A 182 -14.73 -27.63 24.52
N SER A 183 -14.80 -28.32 25.66
CA SER A 183 -15.87 -28.19 26.64
C SER A 183 -15.83 -26.82 27.34
N GLU A 184 -16.93 -26.43 27.97
CA GLU A 184 -17.02 -25.18 28.76
C GLU A 184 -15.94 -25.08 29.84
N ASN A 185 -15.61 -26.20 30.48
CA ASN A 185 -14.58 -26.26 31.52
C ASN A 185 -13.18 -26.03 30.95
N GLU A 186 -12.83 -26.72 29.85
CA GLU A 186 -11.54 -26.56 29.16
C GLU A 186 -11.39 -25.14 28.60
N MET A 187 -12.46 -24.59 28.01
CA MET A 187 -12.48 -23.22 27.50
C MET A 187 -12.31 -22.18 28.61
N THR A 188 -12.94 -22.39 29.77
CA THR A 188 -12.75 -21.54 30.95
C THR A 188 -11.31 -21.63 31.48
N GLN A 189 -10.69 -22.81 31.46
CA GLN A 189 -9.29 -23.00 31.82
C GLN A 189 -8.36 -22.25 30.86
N LEU A 190 -8.60 -22.32 29.55
CA LEU A 190 -7.83 -21.60 28.54
C LEU A 190 -7.92 -20.09 28.73
N ARG A 191 -9.13 -19.56 28.99
CA ARG A 191 -9.36 -18.12 29.21
C ARG A 191 -8.61 -17.58 30.42
N LYS A 192 -8.56 -18.35 31.51
CA LYS A 192 -7.91 -17.99 32.78
C LYS A 192 -6.39 -18.18 32.75
N SER A 193 -5.84 -18.73 31.68
CA SER A 193 -4.41 -18.99 31.57
C SER A 193 -3.63 -17.67 31.45
N PRO A 194 -2.53 -17.47 32.22
CA PRO A 194 -1.72 -16.26 32.15
C PRO A 194 -1.26 -15.99 30.71
N GLY A 195 -1.48 -14.77 30.20
CA GLY A 195 -1.11 -14.37 28.84
C GLY A 195 -2.28 -13.98 27.93
N THR A 196 -3.53 -14.28 28.30
CA THR A 196 -4.74 -13.81 27.60
C THR A 196 -5.09 -12.34 27.90
N GLU A 197 -4.75 -11.84 29.10
CA GLU A 197 -5.08 -10.48 29.55
C GLU A 197 -3.92 -9.46 29.39
N ALA A 198 -2.67 -9.92 29.33
CA ALA A 198 -1.47 -9.06 29.34
C ALA A 198 -1.17 -8.36 27.99
N GLY A 199 -1.96 -8.63 26.94
CA GLY A 199 -1.76 -8.10 25.59
C GLY A 199 -2.16 -6.63 25.39
N ALA A 200 -2.76 -5.98 26.39
CA ALA A 200 -3.16 -4.58 26.32
C ALA A 200 -1.99 -3.59 26.58
N GLU A 201 -1.02 -3.96 27.42
CA GLU A 201 0.09 -3.06 27.79
C GLU A 201 1.39 -3.35 27.02
N ASN A 202 1.61 -4.59 26.58
CA ASN A 202 2.72 -4.95 25.70
C ASN A 202 2.34 -4.88 24.21
N SER A 203 1.57 -3.85 23.80
CA SER A 203 1.69 -3.39 22.42
C SER A 203 3.17 -3.07 22.23
N GLY A 204 3.84 -3.75 21.29
CA GLY A 204 5.27 -3.62 21.04
C GLY A 204 5.71 -2.18 21.21
N SER A 205 6.84 -2.00 21.90
CA SER A 205 7.41 -0.70 22.26
C SER A 205 7.05 0.30 21.16
N ARG A 206 6.19 1.29 21.47
CA ARG A 206 5.94 2.42 20.56
C ARG A 206 7.26 2.71 19.87
N PRO A 207 7.35 2.77 18.52
CA PRO A 207 8.59 3.13 17.87
C PRO A 207 9.11 4.35 18.60
N LYS A 208 10.22 4.18 19.34
CA LYS A 208 10.80 5.31 20.06
C LYS A 208 11.09 6.32 18.97
N ALA A 209 10.62 7.56 19.15
CA ALA A 209 10.93 8.64 18.23
C ALA A 209 12.42 8.56 17.90
N PHE A 210 12.73 8.41 16.61
CA PHE A 210 14.11 8.30 16.15
C PHE A 210 14.88 9.49 16.73
N GLN A 211 16.01 9.25 17.38
CA GLN A 211 16.85 10.31 17.93
C GLN A 211 18.21 10.24 17.25
N LEU A 212 18.49 11.22 16.40
CA LEU A 212 19.79 11.33 15.75
C LEU A 212 20.88 11.55 16.79
N ASN A 213 21.87 10.66 16.83
CA ASN A 213 23.05 10.81 17.67
C ASN A 213 24.31 10.99 16.82
N GLN A 214 25.38 11.47 17.46
CA GLN A 214 26.63 11.78 16.76
C GLN A 214 27.30 10.54 16.15
N ASP A 215 27.12 9.36 16.75
CA ASP A 215 27.72 8.11 16.26
C ASP A 215 27.13 7.70 14.90
N LEU A 216 25.81 7.82 14.72
CA LEU A 216 25.14 7.58 13.44
C LEU A 216 25.59 8.58 12.39
N ILE A 217 25.66 9.87 12.76
CA ILE A 217 26.16 10.93 11.86
C ILE A 217 27.57 10.56 11.37
N ASN A 218 28.48 10.22 12.30
CA ASN A 218 29.85 9.85 11.98
C ASN A 218 29.93 8.60 11.10
N PHE A 219 29.12 7.57 11.39
CA PHE A 219 29.07 6.35 10.59
C PHE A 219 28.74 6.65 9.12
N TYR A 220 27.74 7.50 8.87
CA TYR A 220 27.29 7.79 7.51
C TYR A 220 28.20 8.76 6.75
N THR A 221 28.74 9.75 7.45
CA THR A 221 29.68 10.71 6.84
C THR A 221 30.99 10.02 6.47
N GLN A 222 31.50 9.11 7.32
CA GLN A 222 32.77 8.42 7.09
C GLN A 222 32.66 7.30 6.04
N ASN A 223 31.61 6.46 6.10
CA ASN A 223 31.53 5.28 5.23
C ASN A 223 30.89 5.57 3.86
N TYR A 224 30.04 6.59 3.77
CA TYR A 224 29.30 6.89 2.52
C TYR A 224 29.51 8.33 2.04
N GLY A 225 30.35 9.13 2.70
CA GLY A 225 30.63 10.51 2.29
C GLY A 225 29.41 11.41 2.28
N LEU A 226 28.40 11.12 3.12
CA LEU A 226 27.21 11.96 3.26
C LEU A 226 27.56 13.26 4.01
N ASP A 227 27.02 14.39 3.55
CA ASP A 227 27.28 15.69 4.15
C ASP A 227 26.58 15.81 5.52
N GLN A 228 27.35 16.06 6.58
CA GLN A 228 26.84 16.13 7.96
C GLN A 228 25.77 17.21 8.14
N LYS A 229 25.99 18.41 7.58
CA LYS A 229 25.06 19.54 7.75
C LYS A 229 23.72 19.20 7.12
N TYR A 230 23.75 18.68 5.91
CA TYR A 230 22.56 18.26 5.18
C TYR A 230 21.82 17.12 5.89
N LEU A 231 22.58 16.14 6.40
CA LEU A 231 22.05 15.00 7.14
C LEU A 231 21.31 15.46 8.40
N VAL A 232 21.93 16.28 9.24
CA VAL A 232 21.31 16.83 10.46
C VAL A 232 20.06 17.63 10.12
N GLN A 233 20.14 18.56 9.16
CA GLN A 233 19.02 19.42 8.79
C GLN A 233 17.83 18.62 8.27
N THR A 234 18.07 17.66 7.38
CA THR A 234 17.04 16.84 6.72
C THR A 234 16.28 16.00 7.73
N ILE A 235 16.99 15.38 8.67
CA ILE A 235 16.39 14.56 9.72
C ILE A 235 15.57 15.41 10.67
N SER A 236 16.14 16.51 11.17
CA SER A 236 15.42 17.37 12.12
C SER A 236 14.13 17.90 11.51
N GLN A 237 14.15 18.25 10.21
CA GLN A 237 12.94 18.66 9.51
C GLN A 237 11.91 17.52 9.39
N ALA A 238 12.36 16.30 9.10
CA ALA A 238 11.48 15.15 9.01
C ALA A 238 10.82 14.80 10.35
N GLN A 239 11.59 14.82 11.44
CA GLN A 239 11.08 14.60 12.80
C GLN A 239 10.00 15.64 13.15
N MET A 240 10.25 16.92 12.87
CA MET A 240 9.26 17.98 13.09
C MET A 240 7.99 17.75 12.25
N ASN A 241 8.14 17.34 10.99
CA ASN A 241 7.00 17.05 10.12
C ASN A 241 6.19 15.84 10.61
N GLU A 242 6.87 14.80 11.09
CA GLU A 242 6.24 13.61 11.66
C GLU A 242 5.46 13.96 12.93
N GLU A 243 6.07 14.68 13.87
CA GLU A 243 5.41 15.14 15.10
C GLU A 243 4.16 15.95 14.80
N LYS A 244 4.25 16.87 13.83
CA LYS A 244 3.12 17.66 13.37
C LYS A 244 2.00 16.77 12.81
N LYS A 245 2.34 15.77 12.00
CA LYS A 245 1.38 14.87 11.36
C LYS A 245 0.73 13.91 12.36
N ILE A 246 1.49 13.40 13.32
CA ILE A 246 0.97 12.62 14.46
C ILE A 246 -0.01 13.47 15.26
N GLN A 247 0.31 14.74 15.52
CA GLN A 247 -0.57 15.63 16.24
C GLN A 247 -1.86 15.92 15.47
N GLU A 248 -1.76 16.13 14.16
CA GLU A 248 -2.90 16.32 13.27
C GLU A 248 -3.82 15.08 13.26
N LEU A 249 -3.25 13.88 13.09
CA LEU A 249 -3.99 12.62 13.15
C LEU A 249 -4.67 12.43 14.51
N ARG A 250 -4.00 12.77 15.62
CA ARG A 250 -4.62 12.71 16.96
C ARG A 250 -5.80 13.66 17.08
N ASN A 251 -5.69 14.86 16.53
CA ASN A 251 -6.77 15.84 16.57
C ASN A 251 -7.97 15.34 15.74
N GLN A 252 -7.72 14.87 14.51
CA GLN A 252 -8.73 14.26 13.65
C GLN A 252 -9.39 13.04 14.33
N HIS A 253 -8.59 12.16 14.96
CA HIS A 253 -9.11 11.00 15.67
C HIS A 253 -9.98 11.42 16.87
N LYS A 254 -9.61 12.45 17.63
CA LYS A 254 -10.43 12.97 18.74
C LYS A 254 -11.78 13.53 18.25
N GLU A 255 -11.76 14.25 17.14
CA GLU A 255 -12.99 14.79 16.52
C GLU A 255 -13.89 13.65 16.03
N LEU A 256 -13.32 12.71 15.28
CA LEU A 256 -14.02 11.57 14.70
C LEU A 256 -14.51 10.58 15.77
N ALA A 257 -13.73 10.36 16.85
CA ALA A 257 -14.15 9.56 17.99
C ALA A 257 -15.33 10.20 18.72
N THR A 258 -15.31 11.52 18.94
CA THR A 258 -16.44 12.26 19.53
C THR A 258 -17.70 12.11 18.68
N GLU A 259 -17.56 12.23 17.34
CA GLU A 259 -18.67 12.08 16.41
C GLU A 259 -19.23 10.65 16.38
N ILE A 260 -18.37 9.63 16.29
CA ILE A 260 -18.74 8.22 16.36
C ILE A 260 -19.39 7.90 17.71
N LEU A 261 -18.81 8.30 18.84
CA LEU A 261 -19.42 8.10 20.16
C LEU A 261 -20.79 8.76 20.25
N SER A 262 -20.99 9.92 19.62
CA SER A 262 -22.30 10.58 19.58
C SER A 262 -23.33 9.79 18.75
N LEU A 263 -22.91 9.19 17.63
CA LEU A 263 -23.74 8.37 16.75
C LEU A 263 -24.04 7.01 17.39
N VAL A 264 -23.04 6.38 17.99
CA VAL A 264 -23.17 5.11 18.74
C VAL A 264 -24.06 5.31 19.97
N ASN A 265 -23.90 6.38 20.75
CA ASN A 265 -24.79 6.67 21.88
C ASN A 265 -26.24 6.94 21.45
N LYS A 266 -26.45 7.54 20.26
CA LYS A 266 -27.79 7.69 19.67
C LYS A 266 -28.38 6.34 19.21
N GLN A 267 -27.55 5.42 18.69
CA GLN A 267 -27.97 4.08 18.28
C GLN A 267 -28.14 3.11 19.45
N ALA A 268 -27.32 3.20 20.49
CA ALA A 268 -27.35 2.36 21.68
C ALA A 268 -28.60 2.59 22.54
N LYS A 269 -29.20 3.79 22.48
CA LYS A 269 -30.54 4.03 23.06
C LYS A 269 -31.66 3.25 22.37
N ASN A 270 -31.41 2.66 21.18
CA ASN A 270 -32.39 1.94 20.36
C ASN A 270 -32.09 0.46 20.12
N LYS A 271 -31.09 -0.16 20.78
CA LYS A 271 -30.79 -1.60 20.66
C LYS A 271 -30.83 -2.30 22.02
N PRO A 272 -31.47 -3.48 22.15
CA PRO A 272 -31.37 -4.30 23.36
C PRO A 272 -29.95 -4.88 23.47
N GLY A 273 -29.42 -4.92 24.69
CA GLY A 273 -28.00 -5.17 24.99
C GLY A 273 -27.45 -6.47 24.40
N GLY A 274 -26.64 -6.35 23.35
CA GLY A 274 -25.70 -7.39 22.94
C GLY A 274 -24.39 -7.23 23.72
N LYS A 275 -23.88 -8.30 24.31
CA LYS A 275 -22.59 -8.28 25.02
C LYS A 275 -21.46 -7.96 24.03
N GLU A 276 -20.78 -6.84 24.23
CA GLU A 276 -19.51 -6.55 23.56
C GLU A 276 -18.43 -7.47 24.15
N GLY A 277 -17.98 -8.44 23.35
CA GLY A 277 -16.94 -9.41 23.70
C GLY A 277 -16.82 -10.51 22.63
N PRO A 278 -15.66 -11.17 22.51
CA PRO A 278 -15.51 -12.33 21.63
C PRO A 278 -16.53 -13.41 22.01
N SER A 279 -17.22 -14.00 21.02
CA SER A 279 -18.16 -15.10 21.29
C SER A 279 -17.45 -16.26 21.97
N ASP A 280 -18.13 -17.00 22.85
CA ASP A 280 -17.61 -18.24 23.45
C ASP A 280 -17.07 -19.21 22.38
N GLU A 281 -17.72 -19.23 21.23
CA GLU A 281 -17.34 -20.05 20.08
C GLU A 281 -15.94 -19.74 19.51
N ALA A 282 -15.42 -18.53 19.72
CA ALA A 282 -14.06 -18.16 19.29
C ALA A 282 -12.95 -18.83 20.11
N TRP A 283 -13.30 -19.37 21.28
CA TRP A 283 -12.38 -20.13 22.13
C TRP A 283 -12.55 -21.64 21.99
N ARG A 284 -13.72 -22.10 21.55
CA ARG A 284 -14.09 -23.52 21.56
C ARG A 284 -13.44 -24.31 20.46
N HIS A 285 -13.29 -23.73 19.27
CA HIS A 285 -12.61 -24.40 18.16
C HIS A 285 -11.10 -24.30 18.36
N HIS A 286 -10.51 -25.35 18.91
CA HIS A 286 -9.11 -25.36 19.35
C HIS A 286 -8.21 -26.11 18.37
N TRP A 287 -7.00 -25.61 18.22
CA TRP A 287 -6.01 -26.09 17.26
C TRP A 287 -4.63 -26.18 17.91
N TRP A 288 -3.88 -27.21 17.56
CA TRP A 288 -2.49 -27.42 17.94
C TRP A 288 -1.72 -28.15 16.84
N VAL A 289 -0.44 -28.43 17.07
CA VAL A 289 0.42 -29.14 16.11
C VAL A 289 0.72 -30.55 16.62
N GLN A 290 0.75 -31.52 15.71
CA GLN A 290 1.37 -32.82 15.92
C GLN A 290 2.66 -32.90 15.12
N TRP A 291 3.76 -33.23 15.80
CA TRP A 291 5.08 -33.43 15.23
C TRP A 291 5.42 -34.93 15.19
N GLU A 292 5.89 -35.44 14.05
CA GLU A 292 6.35 -36.83 13.94
C GLU A 292 7.78 -36.96 14.47
N LYS A 293 7.95 -37.76 15.53
CA LYS A 293 9.25 -38.16 16.05
C LYS A 293 9.31 -39.69 16.08
N GLU A 294 10.27 -40.27 15.37
CA GLU A 294 10.50 -41.72 15.36
C GLU A 294 9.24 -42.55 15.02
N GLY A 295 8.43 -42.05 14.07
CA GLY A 295 7.18 -42.69 13.65
C GLY A 295 5.99 -42.49 14.60
N GLN A 296 6.15 -41.71 15.67
CA GLN A 296 5.08 -41.36 16.61
C GLN A 296 4.69 -39.88 16.48
N TRP A 297 3.39 -39.60 16.54
CA TRP A 297 2.88 -38.23 16.56
C TRP A 297 2.83 -37.72 18.00
N ILE A 298 3.56 -36.64 18.26
CA ILE A 298 3.65 -35.98 19.56
C ILE A 298 2.89 -34.64 19.48
N ASP A 299 1.95 -34.43 20.40
CA ASP A 299 1.22 -33.17 20.52
C ASP A 299 2.12 -32.03 21.01
N LEU A 300 2.03 -30.89 20.34
CA LEU A 300 2.69 -29.62 20.66
C LEU A 300 1.61 -28.52 20.66
N ASP A 301 1.04 -28.22 21.83
CA ASP A 301 0.00 -27.22 22.01
C ASP A 301 0.55 -25.88 22.52
N PRO A 302 0.70 -24.86 21.65
CA PRO A 302 1.28 -23.57 22.07
C PRO A 302 0.31 -22.75 22.93
N SER A 303 -0.95 -23.16 23.06
CA SER A 303 -1.98 -22.39 23.77
C SER A 303 -1.98 -22.60 25.28
N LEU A 304 -1.27 -23.63 25.75
CA LEU A 304 -1.17 -23.98 27.16
C LEU A 304 0.16 -23.48 27.75
N PRO A 305 0.13 -22.53 28.71
CA PRO A 305 1.36 -22.07 29.35
C PRO A 305 2.13 -23.22 30.02
N GLY A 306 3.43 -23.33 29.72
CA GLY A 306 4.31 -24.36 30.28
C GLY A 306 4.02 -25.79 29.82
N ALA A 307 3.16 -26.00 28.82
CA ALA A 307 2.89 -27.34 28.27
C ALA A 307 4.16 -27.99 27.72
N ARG A 308 4.37 -29.25 28.06
CA ARG A 308 5.48 -30.09 27.54
C ARG A 308 5.02 -30.88 26.31
N PRO A 309 5.95 -31.37 25.47
CA PRO A 309 5.59 -32.28 24.38
C PRO A 309 4.72 -33.45 24.86
N GLY A 310 3.65 -33.75 24.11
CA GLY A 310 2.63 -34.73 24.45
C GLY A 310 1.48 -34.19 25.30
N GLN A 311 1.49 -32.91 25.69
CA GLN A 311 0.41 -32.27 26.43
C GLN A 311 -0.47 -31.40 25.52
N SER A 312 -1.77 -31.64 25.57
CA SER A 312 -2.82 -30.92 24.85
C SER A 312 -4.10 -30.97 25.71
N PHE A 313 -5.18 -30.31 25.28
CA PHE A 313 -6.48 -30.43 25.95
C PHE A 313 -7.10 -31.82 25.83
N GLY A 314 -6.63 -32.67 24.91
CA GLY A 314 -7.05 -34.06 24.77
C GLY A 314 -6.84 -34.59 23.35
N GLN A 315 -7.44 -35.73 23.03
CA GLN A 315 -7.26 -36.36 21.72
C GLN A 315 -7.84 -35.50 20.58
N PRO A 316 -7.17 -35.48 19.40
CA PRO A 316 -7.69 -34.79 18.24
C PRO A 316 -8.97 -35.44 17.70
N GLU A 317 -9.94 -34.62 17.33
CA GLU A 317 -11.11 -35.04 16.55
C GLU A 317 -10.74 -35.17 15.07
N LYS A 318 -9.84 -34.30 14.58
CA LYS A 318 -9.35 -34.29 13.20
C LYS A 318 -7.89 -33.89 13.16
N THR A 319 -7.17 -34.41 12.18
CA THR A 319 -5.80 -33.98 11.83
C THR A 319 -5.71 -33.67 10.34
N LEU A 320 -4.96 -32.64 9.98
CA LEU A 320 -4.87 -32.09 8.62
C LEU A 320 -3.46 -31.57 8.35
N ALA A 321 -2.98 -31.70 7.12
CA ALA A 321 -1.87 -30.86 6.67
C ALA A 321 -2.34 -29.39 6.56
N PRO A 322 -1.45 -28.39 6.73
CA PRO A 322 -1.82 -26.97 6.59
C PRO A 322 -2.49 -26.64 5.24
N GLU A 323 -2.07 -27.31 4.17
CA GLU A 323 -2.57 -27.11 2.80
C GLU A 323 -3.97 -27.71 2.59
N GLU A 324 -4.44 -28.55 3.51
CA GLU A 324 -5.76 -29.21 3.47
C GLU A 324 -6.83 -28.43 4.28
N LEU A 325 -6.49 -27.24 4.79
CA LEU A 325 -7.44 -26.39 5.49
C LEU A 325 -8.55 -25.90 4.54
N ASP A 326 -9.79 -25.99 5.01
CA ASP A 326 -10.97 -25.53 4.29
C ASP A 326 -10.95 -24.00 4.12
N GLU A 327 -11.31 -23.50 2.93
CA GLU A 327 -11.37 -22.06 2.63
C GLU A 327 -12.29 -21.29 3.60
N THR A 328 -13.32 -21.94 4.15
CA THR A 328 -14.22 -21.37 5.16
C THR A 328 -13.55 -21.07 6.50
N LEU A 329 -12.35 -21.60 6.74
CA LEU A 329 -11.55 -21.27 7.91
C LEU A 329 -10.74 -19.99 7.71
N PHE A 330 -10.67 -19.41 6.53
CA PHE A 330 -9.93 -18.18 6.29
C PHE A 330 -10.85 -16.96 6.36
N HIS A 331 -10.35 -15.90 6.99
CA HIS A 331 -10.94 -14.57 6.82
C HIS A 331 -10.70 -14.12 5.38
N THR A 332 -11.72 -13.60 4.72
CA THR A 332 -11.60 -13.14 3.34
C THR A 332 -12.24 -11.79 3.12
N VAL A 333 -11.72 -11.05 2.14
CA VAL A 333 -12.29 -9.81 1.63
C VAL A 333 -12.57 -9.99 0.16
N LYS A 334 -13.84 -10.17 -0.20
CA LYS A 334 -14.26 -10.20 -1.61
C LYS A 334 -14.47 -8.77 -2.09
N ILE A 335 -13.64 -8.35 -3.04
CA ILE A 335 -13.79 -7.10 -3.77
C ILE A 335 -14.75 -7.33 -4.91
N ARG A 336 -15.77 -6.48 -5.04
CA ARG A 336 -16.67 -6.42 -6.20
C ARG A 336 -16.62 -5.02 -6.77
N LEU A 337 -16.28 -4.91 -8.05
CA LEU A 337 -16.36 -3.65 -8.77
C LEU A 337 -17.69 -3.62 -9.52
N VAL A 338 -18.52 -2.61 -9.26
CA VAL A 338 -19.91 -2.56 -9.75
C VAL A 338 -20.16 -1.25 -10.48
N ALA A 339 -20.67 -1.33 -11.71
CA ALA A 339 -21.11 -0.19 -12.50
C ALA A 339 -22.63 -0.06 -12.48
N GLU A 340 -23.13 1.17 -12.39
CA GLU A 340 -24.55 1.48 -12.61
C GLU A 340 -24.76 2.01 -14.03
N GLN A 341 -25.64 1.34 -14.76
CA GLN A 341 -26.13 1.79 -16.05
C GLN A 341 -27.52 2.40 -15.89
N PHE A 342 -27.71 3.61 -16.41
CA PHE A 342 -29.02 4.20 -16.62
C PHE A 342 -29.45 4.02 -18.08
N ALA A 343 -30.65 3.46 -18.29
CA ALA A 343 -31.22 3.24 -19.62
C ALA A 343 -32.74 3.36 -19.56
N ALA A 344 -33.31 4.21 -20.43
CA ALA A 344 -34.77 4.38 -20.57
C ALA A 344 -35.51 4.61 -19.22
N GLY A 345 -34.95 5.43 -18.32
CA GLY A 345 -35.56 5.73 -17.02
C GLY A 345 -35.28 4.71 -15.92
N ASN A 346 -34.57 3.61 -16.22
CA ASN A 346 -34.28 2.54 -15.28
C ASN A 346 -32.79 2.47 -14.95
N LEU A 347 -32.48 2.14 -13.69
CA LEU A 347 -31.13 1.87 -13.22
C LEU A 347 -30.89 0.37 -13.15
N LYS A 348 -29.72 -0.05 -13.61
CA LYS A 348 -29.27 -1.44 -13.52
C LYS A 348 -27.81 -1.50 -13.09
N GLU A 349 -27.57 -2.18 -11.99
CA GLU A 349 -26.20 -2.52 -11.56
C GLU A 349 -25.66 -3.69 -12.40
N LYS A 350 -24.37 -3.61 -12.74
CA LYS A 350 -23.62 -4.65 -13.43
C LYS A 350 -22.32 -4.89 -12.69
N LEU A 351 -22.05 -6.15 -12.39
CA LEU A 351 -20.74 -6.57 -11.89
C LEU A 351 -19.71 -6.40 -13.01
N ILE A 352 -18.65 -5.64 -12.75
CA ILE A 352 -17.49 -5.50 -13.62
C ILE A 352 -16.59 -6.72 -13.45
N PHE A 353 -16.16 -6.98 -12.21
CA PHE A 353 -15.55 -8.23 -11.79
C PHE A 353 -15.65 -8.40 -10.28
N GLU A 354 -15.34 -9.60 -9.79
CA GLU A 354 -15.06 -9.85 -8.37
C GLU A 354 -13.76 -10.63 -8.17
N HIS A 355 -13.13 -10.43 -7.01
CA HIS A 355 -11.92 -11.12 -6.60
C HIS A 355 -11.90 -11.29 -5.08
N THR A 356 -11.56 -12.49 -4.60
CA THR A 356 -11.44 -12.79 -3.17
C THR A 356 -9.99 -12.64 -2.74
N LEU A 357 -9.76 -11.82 -1.72
CA LEU A 357 -8.48 -11.64 -1.05
C LEU A 357 -8.45 -12.44 0.24
N VAL A 358 -7.31 -13.04 0.56
CA VAL A 358 -7.02 -13.69 1.84
C VAL A 358 -5.98 -12.84 2.57
N PRO A 359 -6.37 -11.99 3.55
CA PRO A 359 -5.46 -11.00 4.16
C PRO A 359 -4.15 -11.57 4.72
N SER A 360 -4.18 -12.76 5.33
CA SER A 360 -2.98 -13.43 5.85
C SER A 360 -1.92 -13.75 4.79
N GLN A 361 -2.31 -13.86 3.52
CA GLN A 361 -1.42 -14.19 2.39
C GLN A 361 -0.96 -12.95 1.61
N LEU A 362 -1.41 -11.76 2.02
CA LEU A 362 -1.22 -10.50 1.29
C LEU A 362 -0.44 -9.46 2.10
N LEU A 363 0.12 -9.82 3.25
CA LEU A 363 0.98 -8.93 4.03
C LEU A 363 2.17 -8.45 3.18
N GLY A 364 2.34 -7.14 3.10
CA GLY A 364 3.40 -6.50 2.30
C GLY A 364 3.12 -6.38 0.80
N LYS A 365 2.02 -6.95 0.30
CA LYS A 365 1.69 -6.87 -1.13
C LYS A 365 0.93 -5.60 -1.47
N GLN A 366 1.28 -4.97 -2.59
CA GLN A 366 0.57 -3.80 -3.10
C GLN A 366 -0.67 -4.25 -3.88
N ILE A 367 -1.86 -3.85 -3.42
CA ILE A 367 -3.13 -4.15 -4.10
C ILE A 367 -3.69 -2.87 -4.70
N VAL A 368 -3.79 -2.83 -6.02
CA VAL A 368 -4.15 -1.62 -6.75
C VAL A 368 -5.33 -1.88 -7.67
N LEU A 369 -6.37 -1.06 -7.53
CA LEU A 369 -7.44 -0.93 -8.50
C LEU A 369 -7.25 0.36 -9.30
N ARG A 370 -7.24 0.25 -10.63
CA ARG A 370 -7.17 1.40 -11.53
C ARG A 370 -7.92 1.16 -12.84
N HIS A 371 -8.27 2.23 -13.53
CA HIS A 371 -8.84 2.19 -14.86
C HIS A 371 -7.87 2.76 -15.89
N LEU A 372 -7.54 1.96 -16.90
CA LEU A 372 -6.68 2.35 -18.00
C LEU A 372 -7.55 2.77 -19.20
N PRO A 373 -7.50 4.04 -19.62
CA PRO A 373 -8.22 4.49 -20.81
C PRO A 373 -7.67 3.81 -22.07
N LEU A 374 -8.55 3.30 -22.95
CA LEU A 374 -8.09 2.53 -24.11
C LEU A 374 -7.49 3.37 -25.25
N ASN A 375 -7.90 4.64 -25.35
CA ASN A 375 -7.41 5.56 -26.38
C ASN A 375 -6.57 6.68 -25.74
N TRP A 376 -5.60 6.28 -24.92
CA TRP A 376 -4.72 7.23 -24.24
C TRP A 376 -3.75 7.91 -25.21
N PHE A 377 -3.40 9.16 -24.91
CA PHE A 377 -2.45 9.93 -25.69
C PHE A 377 -1.02 9.40 -25.49
N LYS A 378 -0.12 9.69 -26.43
CA LYS A 378 1.30 9.42 -26.26
C LYS A 378 1.93 10.46 -25.35
N VAL A 379 2.81 10.05 -24.45
CA VAL A 379 3.45 10.95 -23.48
C VAL A 379 4.21 12.07 -24.18
N GLU A 380 4.83 11.80 -25.33
CA GLU A 380 5.54 12.81 -26.12
C GLU A 380 4.60 13.91 -26.62
N ASP A 381 3.39 13.57 -27.04
CA ASP A 381 2.38 14.55 -27.50
C ASP A 381 1.98 15.50 -26.36
N PHE A 382 1.91 14.98 -25.13
CA PHE A 382 1.62 15.78 -23.94
C PHE A 382 2.78 16.68 -23.54
N LEU A 383 4.02 16.17 -23.56
CA LEU A 383 5.22 16.95 -23.23
C LEU A 383 5.47 18.08 -24.24
N MET A 384 5.08 17.88 -25.51
CA MET A 384 5.24 18.88 -26.58
C MET A 384 4.04 19.82 -26.70
N ALA A 385 2.98 19.65 -25.90
CA ALA A 385 1.78 20.48 -25.99
C ALA A 385 2.04 21.91 -25.50
N GLN A 386 1.60 22.91 -26.27
CA GLN A 386 1.69 24.32 -25.86
C GLN A 386 0.93 24.61 -24.55
N ASN A 387 -0.17 23.89 -24.30
CA ASN A 387 -0.92 23.95 -23.07
C ASN A 387 -1.24 22.52 -22.58
N PRO A 388 -0.36 21.92 -21.76
CA PRO A 388 -0.52 20.54 -21.28
C PRO A 388 -1.81 20.31 -20.49
N GLU A 389 -2.26 21.30 -19.70
CA GLU A 389 -3.50 21.19 -18.92
C GLU A 389 -4.73 21.09 -19.82
N ALA A 390 -4.84 21.97 -20.83
CA ALA A 390 -5.95 21.95 -21.78
C ALA A 390 -5.93 20.67 -22.62
N PHE A 391 -4.75 20.26 -23.10
CA PHE A 391 -4.55 19.01 -23.82
C PHE A 391 -5.00 17.80 -22.99
N PHE A 392 -4.59 17.73 -21.73
CA PHE A 392 -4.96 16.64 -20.83
C PHE A 392 -6.47 16.58 -20.59
N LYS A 393 -7.10 17.73 -20.30
CA LYS A 393 -8.57 17.82 -20.15
C LYS A 393 -9.29 17.32 -21.39
N GLU A 394 -8.84 17.73 -22.58
CA GLU A 394 -9.44 17.28 -23.84
C GLU A 394 -9.24 15.77 -24.07
N ALA A 395 -8.05 15.25 -23.80
CA ALA A 395 -7.74 13.84 -23.96
C ALA A 395 -8.56 12.95 -23.01
N VAL A 396 -8.76 13.39 -21.76
CA VAL A 396 -9.63 12.74 -20.78
C VAL A 396 -11.10 12.81 -21.20
N ALA A 397 -11.57 13.97 -21.68
CA ALA A 397 -12.95 14.16 -22.15
C ALA A 397 -13.34 13.23 -23.31
N LYS A 398 -12.38 12.87 -24.17
CA LYS A 398 -12.59 11.98 -25.32
C LYS A 398 -12.68 10.49 -24.95
N GLN A 399 -12.37 10.12 -23.72
CA GLN A 399 -12.39 8.72 -23.30
C GLN A 399 -13.83 8.22 -23.15
N THR A 400 -14.11 7.09 -23.79
CA THR A 400 -15.43 6.45 -23.80
C THR A 400 -15.40 5.00 -23.33
N GLU A 401 -14.21 4.46 -23.08
CA GLU A 401 -14.01 3.09 -22.65
C GLU A 401 -12.70 2.97 -21.86
N TRP A 402 -12.76 2.20 -20.78
CA TRP A 402 -11.67 1.97 -19.86
C TRP A 402 -11.51 0.48 -19.59
N GLN A 403 -10.29 0.03 -19.34
CA GLN A 403 -9.99 -1.26 -18.77
C GLN A 403 -9.83 -1.12 -17.27
N ALA A 404 -10.78 -1.65 -16.51
CA ALA A 404 -10.64 -1.82 -15.07
C ALA A 404 -9.64 -2.95 -14.81
N VAL A 405 -8.65 -2.72 -13.94
CA VAL A 405 -7.61 -3.70 -13.60
C VAL A 405 -7.44 -3.73 -12.09
N LEU A 406 -7.49 -4.94 -11.51
CA LEU A 406 -7.03 -5.22 -10.16
C LEU A 406 -5.67 -5.91 -10.25
N GLU A 407 -4.69 -5.35 -9.54
CA GLU A 407 -3.32 -5.85 -9.51
C GLU A 407 -2.89 -6.18 -8.09
N ILE A 408 -2.05 -7.21 -7.96
CA ILE A 408 -1.33 -7.57 -6.74
C ILE A 408 0.16 -7.64 -7.09
N ASP A 409 0.98 -6.80 -6.46
CA ASP A 409 2.42 -6.63 -6.76
C ASP A 409 2.69 -6.42 -8.26
N GLY A 410 1.89 -5.56 -8.89
CA GLY A 410 1.98 -5.25 -10.33
C GLY A 410 1.48 -6.35 -11.26
N GLN A 411 1.09 -7.52 -10.74
CA GLN A 411 0.48 -8.58 -11.54
C GLN A 411 -1.02 -8.42 -11.63
N THR A 412 -1.56 -8.36 -12.85
CA THR A 412 -3.01 -8.32 -13.06
C THR A 412 -3.67 -9.63 -12.63
N VAL A 413 -4.52 -9.57 -11.61
CA VAL A 413 -5.31 -10.72 -11.11
C VAL A 413 -6.73 -10.73 -11.66
N LYS A 414 -7.30 -9.56 -11.97
CA LYS A 414 -8.58 -9.40 -12.67
C LYS A 414 -8.56 -8.19 -13.58
N LYS A 415 -9.30 -8.28 -14.67
CA LYS A 415 -9.55 -7.17 -15.58
C LYS A 415 -10.88 -7.32 -16.30
N ALA A 416 -11.50 -6.20 -16.63
CA ALA A 416 -12.69 -6.13 -17.48
C ALA A 416 -12.76 -4.75 -18.15
N TYR A 417 -13.61 -4.60 -19.15
CA TYR A 417 -13.79 -3.35 -19.90
C TYR A 417 -15.12 -2.71 -19.56
N VAL A 418 -15.08 -1.41 -19.28
CA VAL A 418 -16.24 -0.57 -18.91
C VAL A 418 -16.36 0.56 -19.91
N GLY A 419 -17.53 0.69 -20.52
CA GLY A 419 -17.85 1.80 -21.43
C GLY A 419 -18.58 2.94 -20.72
N ALA A 420 -18.47 4.15 -21.27
CA ALA A 420 -19.20 5.34 -20.85
C ALA A 420 -20.73 5.17 -20.85
N ALA A 421 -21.22 4.16 -21.56
CA ALA A 421 -22.61 3.75 -21.62
C ALA A 421 -23.04 2.80 -20.47
N GLY A 422 -22.13 2.40 -19.58
CA GLY A 422 -22.38 1.38 -18.57
C GLY A 422 -22.38 -0.05 -19.14
N THR A 423 -21.69 -0.26 -20.26
CA THR A 423 -21.43 -1.59 -20.83
C THR A 423 -20.25 -2.23 -20.12
N VAL A 424 -20.37 -3.52 -19.77
CA VAL A 424 -19.30 -4.33 -19.17
C VAL A 424 -19.00 -5.48 -20.11
N SER A 425 -17.73 -5.79 -20.35
CA SER A 425 -17.32 -6.91 -21.22
C SER A 425 -15.90 -7.39 -20.92
N ASP A 426 -15.57 -8.60 -21.39
CA ASP A 426 -14.22 -9.18 -21.25
C ASP A 426 -13.26 -8.78 -22.38
N LYS A 427 -13.74 -8.07 -23.40
CA LYS A 427 -12.97 -7.66 -24.58
C LYS A 427 -13.24 -6.19 -24.91
N PRO A 428 -12.26 -5.44 -25.43
CA PRO A 428 -12.47 -4.05 -25.79
C PRO A 428 -13.45 -3.92 -26.97
N SER A 429 -14.22 -2.84 -27.02
CA SER A 429 -15.13 -2.56 -28.11
C SER A 429 -14.39 -2.41 -29.45
N GLN A 430 -15.09 -2.67 -30.57
CA GLN A 430 -14.52 -2.49 -31.91
C GLN A 430 -14.07 -1.05 -32.17
N LYS A 431 -14.72 -0.05 -31.55
CA LYS A 431 -14.36 1.38 -31.67
C LYS A 431 -13.07 1.74 -30.91
N ALA A 432 -12.70 0.96 -29.90
CA ALA A 432 -11.46 1.14 -29.14
C ALA A 432 -10.30 0.24 -29.60
N ARG A 433 -10.49 -0.59 -30.63
CA ARG A 433 -9.36 -1.27 -31.27
C ARG A 433 -8.50 -0.22 -31.97
N PRO A 434 -7.17 -0.19 -31.76
CA PRO A 434 -6.31 0.69 -32.54
C PRO A 434 -6.55 0.37 -34.02
N LYS A 435 -6.98 1.36 -34.79
CA LYS A 435 -7.06 1.23 -36.25
C LYS A 435 -5.69 0.72 -36.70
N LYS A 436 -5.62 -0.45 -37.35
CA LYS A 436 -4.40 -0.91 -38.03
C LYS A 436 -3.94 0.25 -38.91
N ARG A 437 -2.92 1.00 -38.49
CA ARG A 437 -2.34 2.06 -39.31
C ARG A 437 -1.65 1.34 -40.46
N ALA A 438 -1.95 1.77 -41.69
CA ALA A 438 -1.13 1.41 -42.84
C ALA A 438 0.33 1.77 -42.51
N PRO A 439 1.31 0.90 -42.79
CA PRO A 439 2.70 1.14 -42.40
C PRO A 439 3.25 2.30 -43.22
N SER A 440 3.47 3.45 -42.58
CA SER A 440 4.26 4.55 -43.15
C SER A 440 5.72 4.33 -42.78
N GLY A 441 6.43 3.51 -43.57
CA GLY A 441 7.87 3.32 -43.47
C GLY A 441 8.38 2.19 -44.37
N PRO A 442 9.68 2.18 -44.75
CA PRO A 442 10.25 1.20 -45.69
C PRO A 442 10.24 -0.24 -45.16
N ALA A 443 10.04 -0.42 -43.85
CA ALA A 443 9.88 -1.72 -43.19
C ALA A 443 8.50 -2.37 -43.42
N GLY A 444 7.54 -1.68 -44.07
CA GLY A 444 6.20 -2.19 -44.37
C GLY A 444 6.10 -3.15 -45.56
N LEU A 445 7.21 -3.43 -46.26
CA LEU A 445 7.22 -4.22 -47.51
C LEU A 445 7.21 -5.75 -47.32
N PHE A 446 7.28 -6.28 -46.09
CA PHE A 446 7.38 -7.73 -45.84
C PHE A 446 6.17 -8.37 -45.12
N SER A 447 5.06 -7.64 -44.88
CA SER A 447 3.87 -8.21 -44.21
C SER A 447 2.70 -8.49 -45.16
N GLY A 448 2.87 -8.23 -46.46
CA GLY A 448 1.82 -8.41 -47.47
C GLY A 448 1.92 -9.74 -48.22
N LEU A 449 1.71 -10.89 -47.56
CA LEU A 449 1.49 -12.16 -48.27
C LEU A 449 0.96 -13.30 -47.37
N VAL A 450 -0.14 -13.09 -46.66
CA VAL A 450 -1.07 -14.18 -46.30
C VAL A 450 -2.49 -13.63 -46.41
N GLY A 451 -3.18 -14.00 -47.49
CA GLY A 451 -4.55 -13.60 -47.74
C GLY A 451 -5.52 -14.54 -47.05
N GLU A 452 -6.39 -13.98 -46.21
CA GLU A 452 -7.71 -14.54 -45.93
C GLU A 452 -8.74 -13.50 -46.35
N LYS A 453 -9.54 -13.85 -47.35
CA LYS A 453 -10.72 -13.09 -47.78
C LYS A 453 -11.82 -13.34 -46.74
N GLU A 454 -12.22 -12.33 -45.99
CA GLU A 454 -13.52 -12.32 -45.32
C GLU A 454 -14.54 -11.60 -46.22
N GLU A 455 -15.58 -12.33 -46.58
CA GLU A 455 -16.73 -11.87 -47.36
C GLU A 455 -17.52 -10.83 -46.57
N ALA A 456 -17.82 -9.71 -47.22
CA ALA A 456 -18.67 -8.66 -46.67
C ALA A 456 -20.14 -9.04 -46.88
N GLU A 457 -20.83 -9.48 -45.82
CA GLU A 457 -22.29 -9.43 -45.76
C GLU A 457 -22.73 -8.03 -45.33
N GLU A 458 -23.31 -7.28 -46.26
CA GLU A 458 -24.00 -6.02 -46.01
C GLU A 458 -25.32 -6.28 -45.25
N GLU A 459 -25.28 -6.16 -43.92
CA GLU A 459 -26.52 -6.04 -43.14
C GLU A 459 -27.13 -4.64 -43.30
N LYS A 460 -28.28 -4.61 -44.00
CA LYS A 460 -29.14 -3.45 -44.17
C LYS A 460 -29.56 -2.83 -42.83
N ILE A 461 -29.11 -1.60 -42.59
CA ILE A 461 -29.55 -0.73 -41.50
C ILE A 461 -31.04 -0.44 -41.65
N LYS A 462 -31.87 -1.02 -40.76
CA LYS A 462 -33.25 -0.58 -40.53
C LYS A 462 -33.24 0.72 -39.71
N LYS A 463 -34.00 1.70 -40.21
CA LYS A 463 -34.21 3.03 -39.63
C LYS A 463 -34.66 2.99 -38.17
N GLU A 464 -34.10 3.95 -37.44
CA GLU A 464 -34.11 4.18 -36.01
C GLU A 464 -35.51 4.44 -35.43
N THR A 465 -35.90 3.64 -34.45
CA THR A 465 -36.67 4.08 -33.29
C THR A 465 -35.68 4.56 -32.22
N SER A 466 -35.92 5.72 -31.62
CA SER A 466 -35.05 6.43 -30.67
C SER A 466 -34.38 5.49 -29.66
N VAL A 467 -33.09 5.21 -29.84
CA VAL A 467 -32.28 4.47 -28.87
C VAL A 467 -32.16 5.34 -27.63
N ALA A 468 -32.77 4.93 -26.51
CA ALA A 468 -32.59 5.61 -25.23
C ALA A 468 -31.07 5.67 -24.93
N SER A 469 -30.53 6.87 -24.73
CA SER A 469 -29.12 7.07 -24.41
C SER A 469 -28.79 6.34 -23.11
N THR A 470 -27.99 5.29 -23.20
CA THR A 470 -27.49 4.55 -22.04
C THR A 470 -26.26 5.25 -21.47
N GLU A 471 -26.18 5.40 -20.15
CA GLU A 471 -25.10 6.13 -19.49
C GLU A 471 -24.58 5.38 -18.26
N LEU A 472 -23.27 5.45 -18.03
CA LEU A 472 -22.61 5.05 -16.79
C LEU A 472 -22.78 6.15 -15.75
N THR A 473 -23.58 5.89 -14.71
CA THR A 473 -24.03 6.91 -13.75
C THR A 473 -23.36 6.84 -12.39
N ALA A 474 -22.89 5.65 -12.02
CA ALA A 474 -22.11 5.43 -10.81
C ALA A 474 -21.19 4.22 -10.96
N GLU A 475 -20.15 4.19 -10.14
CA GLU A 475 -19.29 3.03 -9.97
C GLU A 475 -18.87 2.92 -8.50
N TRP A 476 -18.92 1.70 -7.98
CA TRP A 476 -18.62 1.40 -6.59
C TRP A 476 -17.66 0.24 -6.45
N ILE A 477 -16.91 0.28 -5.35
CA ILE A 477 -16.15 -0.85 -4.82
C ILE A 477 -16.93 -1.38 -3.62
N GLU A 478 -17.34 -2.65 -3.67
CA GLU A 478 -17.90 -3.35 -2.53
C GLU A 478 -16.84 -4.26 -1.91
N PHE A 479 -16.67 -4.14 -0.61
CA PHE A 479 -15.86 -5.03 0.21
C PHE A 479 -16.83 -5.94 0.98
N GLU A 480 -16.99 -7.18 0.53
CA GLU A 480 -17.65 -8.20 1.35
C GLU A 480 -16.62 -8.87 2.25
N ILE A 481 -16.72 -8.59 3.55
CA ILE A 481 -15.84 -9.13 4.59
C ILE A 481 -16.50 -10.38 5.16
N TYR A 482 -15.78 -11.49 5.06
CA TYR A 482 -16.14 -12.77 5.66
C TYR A 482 -15.18 -13.08 6.81
N SER A 483 -15.75 -13.17 8.02
CA SER A 483 -15.07 -13.65 9.21
C SER A 483 -15.75 -14.95 9.63
N PRO A 484 -15.02 -16.07 9.79
CA PRO A 484 -15.60 -17.34 10.21
C PRO A 484 -16.44 -17.19 11.49
N GLY A 485 -17.63 -17.81 11.50
CA GLY A 485 -18.58 -17.74 12.60
C GLY A 485 -19.31 -16.40 12.77
N GLN A 486 -19.10 -15.41 11.90
CA GLN A 486 -19.80 -14.13 11.93
C GLN A 486 -20.67 -13.91 10.69
N GLN A 487 -21.62 -12.98 10.81
CA GLN A 487 -22.42 -12.56 9.65
C GLN A 487 -21.54 -11.78 8.67
N ARG A 488 -21.76 -12.04 7.38
CA ARG A 488 -21.10 -11.30 6.29
C ARG A 488 -21.38 -9.81 6.44
N HIS A 489 -20.32 -9.01 6.40
CA HIS A 489 -20.38 -7.56 6.42
C HIS A 489 -20.03 -7.00 5.05
N VAL A 490 -20.79 -6.02 4.55
CA VAL A 490 -20.57 -5.42 3.23
C VAL A 490 -20.40 -3.93 3.40
N GLU A 491 -19.25 -3.41 2.96
CA GLU A 491 -18.95 -1.99 2.90
C GLU A 491 -18.88 -1.55 1.43
N ARG A 492 -19.65 -0.54 1.05
CA ARG A 492 -19.64 0.03 -0.31
C ARG A 492 -18.94 1.38 -0.29
N ARG A 493 -17.98 1.59 -1.20
CA ARG A 493 -17.25 2.85 -1.40
C ARG A 493 -17.50 3.36 -2.82
N GLU A 494 -17.71 4.66 -2.95
CA GLU A 494 -17.99 5.32 -4.22
C GLU A 494 -16.67 5.68 -4.92
N ILE A 495 -16.55 5.33 -6.20
CA ILE A 495 -15.57 5.95 -7.10
C ILE A 495 -16.20 7.23 -7.67
N PHE A 496 -17.44 7.12 -8.13
CA PHE A 496 -18.31 8.26 -8.42
C PHE A 496 -19.78 7.87 -8.35
N ASP A 497 -20.65 8.84 -8.05
CA ASP A 497 -22.10 8.69 -8.09
C ASP A 497 -22.75 10.02 -8.47
N PHE A 498 -23.37 10.08 -9.66
CA PHE A 498 -24.01 11.30 -10.16
C PHE A 498 -25.51 11.40 -9.89
N ILE A 499 -26.12 10.31 -9.39
CA ILE A 499 -27.54 10.29 -9.03
C ILE A 499 -27.68 10.52 -7.52
N GLY A 500 -26.88 9.84 -6.72
CA GLY A 500 -26.89 9.92 -5.27
C GLY A 500 -28.06 9.15 -4.63
N PRO A 501 -27.95 8.80 -3.34
CA PRO A 501 -28.94 7.98 -2.64
C PRO A 501 -30.32 8.63 -2.50
N ALA A 502 -30.39 9.97 -2.43
CA ALA A 502 -31.67 10.68 -2.30
C ALA A 502 -32.53 10.58 -3.56
N MET A 503 -31.93 10.79 -4.75
CA MET A 503 -32.65 10.66 -6.03
C MET A 503 -33.05 9.22 -6.31
N ARG A 504 -32.24 8.21 -5.92
CA ARG A 504 -32.63 6.79 -6.07
C ARG A 504 -33.81 6.40 -5.18
N ARG A 505 -33.95 6.95 -3.97
CA ARG A 505 -35.02 6.57 -3.02
C ARG A 505 -36.40 7.14 -3.36
N GLY A 506 -36.47 8.25 -4.09
CA GLY A 506 -37.77 8.89 -4.38
C GLY A 506 -37.75 10.01 -5.41
N GLY A 507 -36.64 10.20 -6.12
CA GLY A 507 -36.51 11.21 -7.17
C GLY A 507 -37.10 10.72 -8.50
N ASN A 508 -37.49 11.67 -9.35
CA ASN A 508 -37.96 11.35 -10.71
C ASN A 508 -36.78 11.30 -11.68
N LEU A 509 -36.49 10.11 -12.22
CA LEU A 509 -35.39 9.89 -13.16
C LEU A 509 -35.81 9.96 -14.64
N LYS A 510 -37.09 10.17 -14.98
CA LYS A 510 -37.58 10.08 -16.37
C LYS A 510 -36.82 10.96 -17.37
N ASN A 511 -36.34 12.12 -16.95
CA ASN A 511 -35.60 13.06 -17.79
C ASN A 511 -34.14 13.26 -17.33
N TRP A 512 -33.64 12.39 -16.46
CA TRP A 512 -32.29 12.52 -15.93
C TRP A 512 -31.27 12.20 -17.02
N LYS A 513 -30.23 13.03 -17.13
CA LYS A 513 -29.14 12.88 -18.10
C LYS A 513 -27.86 13.40 -17.46
N LEU A 514 -26.74 12.78 -17.81
CA LEU A 514 -25.42 13.33 -17.49
C LEU A 514 -25.19 14.63 -18.27
N THR A 515 -24.86 15.69 -17.54
CA THR A 515 -24.36 16.93 -18.14
C THR A 515 -22.93 16.73 -18.68
N GLU A 516 -22.50 17.54 -19.65
CA GLU A 516 -21.11 17.47 -20.17
C GLU A 516 -20.07 17.68 -19.06
N LYS A 517 -20.37 18.55 -18.08
CA LYS A 517 -19.52 18.72 -16.89
C LYS A 517 -19.38 17.43 -16.10
N GLN A 518 -20.47 16.70 -15.86
CA GLN A 518 -20.43 15.45 -15.11
C GLN A 518 -19.79 14.31 -15.94
N LYS A 519 -19.93 14.30 -17.27
CA LYS A 519 -19.20 13.36 -18.14
C LYS A 519 -17.69 13.56 -18.04
N LEU A 520 -17.24 14.81 -18.01
CA LEU A 520 -15.84 15.16 -17.78
C LEU A 520 -15.39 14.74 -16.37
N GLU A 521 -16.20 15.06 -15.34
CA GLU A 521 -15.92 14.66 -13.95
C GLU A 521 -15.81 13.13 -13.81
N ARG A 522 -16.68 12.37 -14.47
CA ARG A 522 -16.61 10.90 -14.53
C ARG A 522 -15.28 10.43 -15.09
N ALA A 523 -14.87 11.01 -16.23
CA ALA A 523 -13.64 10.64 -16.90
C ALA A 523 -12.39 10.95 -16.04
N PHE A 524 -12.43 11.97 -15.19
CA PHE A 524 -11.38 12.22 -14.19
C PHE A 524 -11.45 11.29 -12.98
N LYS A 525 -12.63 11.02 -12.44
CA LYS A 525 -12.78 10.15 -11.26
C LYS A 525 -12.38 8.71 -11.57
N ILE A 526 -12.73 8.21 -12.76
CA ILE A 526 -12.47 6.81 -13.13
C ILE A 526 -10.97 6.50 -13.31
N ILE A 527 -10.17 7.45 -13.82
CA ILE A 527 -8.71 7.27 -13.98
C ILE A 527 -7.93 7.38 -12.65
N GLY A 528 -8.63 7.63 -11.54
CA GLY A 528 -8.05 7.56 -10.21
C GLY A 528 -7.49 6.18 -9.89
N VAL A 529 -6.55 6.15 -8.95
CA VAL A 529 -5.95 4.92 -8.43
C VAL A 529 -6.48 4.70 -7.02
N THR A 530 -7.00 3.50 -6.75
CA THR A 530 -7.39 3.07 -5.41
C THR A 530 -6.42 2.01 -4.93
N GLU A 531 -5.69 2.31 -3.86
CA GLU A 531 -4.88 1.33 -3.15
C GLU A 531 -5.70 0.68 -2.04
N ILE A 532 -5.62 -0.64 -1.93
CA ILE A 532 -6.41 -1.43 -0.99
C ILE A 532 -5.45 -2.09 0.00
N LEU A 533 -5.62 -1.83 1.29
CA LEU A 533 -4.75 -2.38 2.34
C LEU A 533 -5.59 -3.16 3.37
N PRO A 534 -5.75 -4.48 3.21
CA PRO A 534 -6.37 -5.32 4.23
C PRO A 534 -5.37 -5.57 5.37
N LEU A 535 -5.57 -4.91 6.51
CA LEU A 535 -4.72 -5.09 7.69
C LEU A 535 -5.22 -6.25 8.56
N ALA A 536 -4.49 -7.37 8.54
CA ALA A 536 -4.79 -8.56 9.33
C ALA A 536 -4.16 -8.57 10.74
N CYS A 537 -3.07 -7.82 10.92
CA CYS A 537 -2.29 -7.76 12.15
C CYS A 537 -1.71 -6.35 12.38
N GLY A 538 -1.15 -6.12 13.56
CA GLY A 538 -0.28 -4.97 13.78
C GLY A 538 1.05 -5.15 13.05
N LEU A 539 1.45 -4.19 12.20
CA LEU A 539 2.72 -4.24 11.49
C LEU A 539 3.86 -3.75 12.39
N THR A 540 5.02 -4.41 12.30
CA THR A 540 6.23 -4.01 13.04
C THR A 540 6.96 -2.88 12.33
N SER A 541 7.74 -2.09 13.09
CA SER A 541 8.59 -1.06 12.52
C SER A 541 9.60 -1.63 11.53
N GLU A 542 10.18 -2.79 11.84
CA GLU A 542 11.19 -3.44 11.02
C GLU A 542 10.62 -3.86 9.67
N PHE A 543 9.39 -4.41 9.66
CA PHE A 543 8.72 -4.80 8.42
C PHE A 543 8.41 -3.59 7.53
N ILE A 544 7.86 -2.53 8.11
CA ILE A 544 7.55 -1.29 7.38
C ILE A 544 8.85 -0.70 6.80
N GLN A 545 9.94 -0.70 7.57
CA GLN A 545 11.25 -0.24 7.12
C GLN A 545 11.77 -1.07 5.95
N GLU A 546 11.66 -2.40 6.00
CA GLU A 546 12.11 -3.26 4.90
C GLU A 546 11.28 -3.04 3.64
N LEU A 547 9.95 -2.99 3.76
CA LEU A 547 9.06 -2.76 2.62
C LEU A 547 9.34 -1.41 1.95
N ALA A 548 9.49 -0.37 2.76
CA ALA A 548 9.81 0.98 2.31
C ALA A 548 11.19 1.06 1.64
N ALA A 549 12.21 0.44 2.23
CA ALA A 549 13.56 0.39 1.65
C ALA A 549 13.57 -0.39 0.32
N THR A 550 12.89 -1.54 0.28
CA THR A 550 12.76 -2.38 -0.93
C THR A 550 12.11 -1.60 -2.06
N TYR A 551 11.02 -0.89 -1.77
CA TYR A 551 10.34 -0.05 -2.76
C TYR A 551 11.25 1.04 -3.32
N LEU A 552 11.97 1.76 -2.46
CA LEU A 552 12.91 2.80 -2.91
C LEU A 552 14.04 2.23 -3.78
N LEU A 553 14.60 1.08 -3.39
CA LEU A 553 15.66 0.40 -4.13
C LEU A 553 15.17 -0.10 -5.50
N LEU A 554 13.95 -0.61 -5.57
CA LEU A 554 13.32 -1.04 -6.83
C LEU A 554 13.22 0.12 -7.84
N HIS A 555 13.00 1.33 -7.35
CA HIS A 555 12.87 2.54 -8.18
C HIS A 555 14.16 3.38 -8.24
N ARG A 556 15.29 2.86 -7.76
CA ARG A 556 16.58 3.58 -7.70
C ARG A 556 16.94 4.27 -9.01
N ASP A 557 16.88 3.53 -10.11
CA ASP A 557 17.34 4.03 -11.41
C ASP A 557 16.41 5.13 -11.94
N VAL A 558 15.11 5.10 -11.59
CA VAL A 558 14.17 6.19 -11.92
C VAL A 558 14.59 7.47 -11.20
N TYR A 559 14.88 7.39 -9.90
CA TYR A 559 15.31 8.55 -9.12
C TYR A 559 16.66 9.10 -9.58
N LEU A 560 17.61 8.23 -9.91
CA LEU A 560 18.92 8.63 -10.43
C LEU A 560 18.79 9.33 -11.80
N ASN A 561 18.00 8.75 -12.72
CA ASN A 561 17.78 9.31 -14.05
C ASN A 561 17.06 10.67 -14.01
N LEU A 562 16.13 10.87 -13.05
CA LEU A 562 15.45 12.16 -12.87
C LEU A 562 16.42 13.30 -12.51
N VAL A 563 17.45 13.00 -11.72
CA VAL A 563 18.46 13.99 -11.32
C VAL A 563 19.50 14.19 -12.43
N GLU A 564 19.99 13.10 -13.01
CA GLU A 564 21.00 13.14 -14.08
C GLU A 564 20.52 13.93 -15.29
N ASN A 565 19.26 13.75 -15.68
CA ASN A 565 18.70 14.39 -16.86
C ASN A 565 18.00 15.73 -16.55
N TYR A 566 17.99 16.23 -15.31
CA TYR A 566 17.19 17.40 -14.92
C TYR A 566 17.41 18.64 -15.81
N GLY A 567 18.61 18.84 -16.37
CA GLY A 567 18.92 19.95 -17.28
C GLY A 567 18.45 19.77 -18.73
N THR A 568 17.91 18.61 -19.09
CA THR A 568 17.44 18.26 -20.45
C THR A 568 15.92 18.19 -20.56
N TRP A 569 15.19 18.34 -19.45
CA TRP A 569 13.73 18.26 -19.36
C TRP A 569 13.05 19.63 -19.35
#